data_AF-A0A7C1KZ10-F1
#
_entry.id   AF-A0A7C1KZ10-F1
#
_cell.length_a   1.000
_cell.length_b   1.000
_cell.length_c   1.000
_cell.angle_alpha   90.00
_cell.angle_beta   90.00
_cell.angle_gamma   90.00
#
_symmetry.space_group_name_H-M   'P 1'
#
loop_
_entity.id
_entity.type
_entity.pdbx_description
1 polymer ?
#
loop_
_entity_poly.entity_id
_entity_poly.type
_entity_poly.pdbx_seq_one_letter_code
_entity_poly.pdbx_strand_id
1 'polypeptide(L)'
;MEERILTNHEELAYRYCHQDFKGLTTAKAAEKMGVTQRRVQQLLRSAVQKCPQLLPILTKRQTEIRLLINDDGFTSEQIAQLLNISIHTVGSTVSVLKTKGIYLEKRKPTLSYQKWMDNQITEKF
;
A
#
# COMPACT_ATOMS: atom_id res chain seq x y z
N MET A 1 -0.07 19.85 -30.91
CA MET A 1 -1.02 19.32 -29.91
C MET A 1 -0.45 18.01 -29.43
N GLU A 2 -0.08 17.89 -28.16
CA GLU A 2 0.36 16.61 -27.60
C GLU A 2 -0.79 15.60 -27.67
N GLU A 3 -0.51 14.45 -28.27
CA GLU A 3 -1.48 13.39 -28.43
C GLU A 3 -1.74 12.73 -27.06
N ARG A 4 -2.98 12.82 -26.57
CA ARG A 4 -3.35 12.23 -25.28
C ARG A 4 -3.35 10.70 -25.40
N ILE A 5 -2.44 10.07 -24.67
CA ILE A 5 -2.32 8.60 -24.60
C ILE A 5 -3.54 7.98 -23.88
N LEU A 6 -4.01 8.62 -22.80
CA LEU A 6 -5.16 8.15 -22.01
C LEU A 6 -6.45 8.85 -22.41
N THR A 7 -7.54 8.08 -22.41
CA THR A 7 -8.89 8.62 -22.54
C THR A 7 -9.33 9.30 -21.24
N ASN A 8 -10.29 10.22 -21.33
CA ASN A 8 -10.83 10.92 -20.15
C ASN A 8 -11.36 9.95 -19.07
N HIS A 9 -11.96 8.83 -19.47
CA HIS A 9 -12.47 7.82 -18.52
C HIS A 9 -11.35 7.03 -17.84
N GLU A 10 -10.27 6.71 -18.55
CA GLU A 10 -9.09 6.04 -18.00
C GLU A 10 -8.38 6.96 -17.00
N GLU A 11 -8.16 8.22 -17.38
CA GLU A 11 -7.57 9.23 -16.50
C GLU A 11 -8.42 9.45 -15.25
N LEU A 12 -9.74 9.53 -15.41
CA LEU A 12 -10.66 9.73 -14.29
C LEU A 12 -10.65 8.52 -13.33
N ALA A 13 -10.70 7.30 -13.86
CA ALA A 13 -10.59 6.08 -13.06
C ALA A 13 -9.26 6.04 -12.30
N TYR A 14 -8.17 6.40 -12.96
CA TYR A 14 -6.84 6.50 -12.35
C TYR A 14 -6.82 7.52 -11.20
N ARG A 15 -7.26 8.76 -11.43
CA ARG A 15 -7.32 9.81 -10.40
C ARG A 15 -8.24 9.44 -9.23
N TYR A 16 -9.29 8.66 -9.46
CA TYR A 16 -10.13 8.19 -8.36
C TYR A 16 -9.44 7.13 -7.49
N CYS A 17 -8.67 6.22 -8.10
CA CYS A 17 -8.12 5.06 -7.41
C CYS A 17 -6.68 5.23 -6.92
N HIS A 18 -5.90 6.13 -7.50
CA HIS A 18 -4.49 6.32 -7.16
C HIS A 18 -4.29 7.09 -5.86
N GLN A 19 -3.30 6.68 -5.08
CA GLN A 19 -3.04 7.17 -3.72
C GLN A 19 -2.76 8.67 -3.65
N ASP A 20 -2.04 9.21 -4.63
CA ASP A 20 -1.67 10.65 -4.70
C ASP A 20 -2.88 11.57 -4.95
N PHE A 21 -4.04 11.00 -5.29
CA PHE A 21 -5.26 11.72 -5.53
C PHE A 21 -6.33 11.34 -4.48
N LYS A 22 -7.37 10.60 -4.89
CA LYS A 22 -8.47 10.22 -3.99
C LYS A 22 -8.22 8.87 -3.32
N GLY A 23 -7.45 7.97 -3.93
CA GLY A 23 -7.11 6.64 -3.43
C GLY A 23 -8.32 5.79 -3.01
N LEU A 24 -9.44 5.93 -3.71
CA LEU A 24 -10.68 5.19 -3.48
C LEU A 24 -10.56 3.73 -3.90
N THR A 25 -11.37 2.87 -3.28
CA THR A 25 -11.57 1.51 -3.78
C THR A 25 -12.27 1.56 -5.14
N THR A 26 -12.09 0.51 -5.96
CA THR A 26 -12.76 0.42 -7.27
C THR A 26 -14.28 0.45 -7.16
N ALA A 27 -14.85 -0.02 -6.04
CA ALA A 27 -16.29 0.05 -5.78
C ALA A 27 -16.76 1.50 -5.57
N LYS A 28 -16.07 2.27 -4.71
CA LYS A 28 -16.38 3.70 -4.50
C LYS A 28 -16.11 4.56 -5.74
N ALA A 29 -15.07 4.23 -6.50
CA ALA A 29 -14.80 4.88 -7.78
C ALA A 29 -15.93 4.61 -8.79
N ALA A 30 -16.41 3.37 -8.86
CA ALA A 30 -17.53 2.97 -9.70
C ALA A 30 -18.81 3.75 -9.37
N GLU A 31 -19.15 3.86 -8.08
CA GLU A 31 -20.27 4.70 -7.62
C GLU A 31 -20.12 6.15 -8.08
N LYS A 32 -18.95 6.76 -7.90
CA LYS A 32 -18.70 8.16 -8.33
C LYS A 32 -18.69 8.35 -9.83
N MET A 33 -18.36 7.33 -10.60
CA MET A 33 -18.31 7.37 -12.06
C MET A 33 -19.65 6.95 -12.69
N GLY A 34 -20.62 6.44 -11.93
CA GLY A 34 -21.87 5.92 -12.45
C GLY A 34 -21.68 4.66 -13.33
N VAL A 35 -20.68 3.83 -13.03
CA VAL A 35 -20.37 2.61 -13.81
C VAL A 35 -20.21 1.41 -12.88
N THR A 36 -20.06 0.21 -13.45
CA THR A 36 -19.79 -0.99 -12.64
C THR A 36 -18.34 -1.04 -12.14
N GLN A 37 -18.11 -1.72 -11.01
CA GLN A 37 -16.76 -1.98 -10.49
C GLN A 37 -15.86 -2.69 -11.53
N ARG A 38 -16.44 -3.64 -12.29
CA ARG A 38 -15.74 -4.34 -13.37
C ARG A 38 -15.27 -3.37 -14.45
N ARG A 39 -16.09 -2.36 -14.79
CA ARG A 39 -15.72 -1.35 -15.78
C ARG A 39 -14.54 -0.50 -15.31
N VAL A 40 -14.53 -0.08 -14.03
CA VAL A 40 -13.38 0.64 -13.46
C VAL A 40 -12.12 -0.20 -13.52
N GLN A 41 -12.19 -1.49 -13.17
CA GLN A 41 -11.03 -2.39 -13.27
C GLN A 41 -10.52 -2.53 -14.71
N GLN A 42 -11.41 -2.59 -15.71
CA GLN A 42 -11.02 -2.61 -17.11
C GLN A 42 -10.34 -1.31 -17.54
N LEU A 43 -10.89 -0.15 -17.15
CA LEU A 43 -10.30 1.15 -17.44
C LEU A 43 -8.90 1.28 -16.83
N LEU A 44 -8.73 0.85 -15.58
CA LEU A 44 -7.42 0.84 -14.92
C LEU A 44 -6.44 -0.10 -15.61
N ARG A 45 -6.87 -1.30 -16.01
CA ARG A 45 -6.00 -2.24 -16.77
C ARG A 45 -5.58 -1.66 -18.12
N SER A 46 -6.51 -1.03 -18.85
CA SER A 46 -6.23 -0.37 -20.12
C SER A 46 -5.25 0.80 -19.94
N ALA A 47 -5.47 1.64 -18.93
CA ALA A 47 -4.57 2.73 -18.59
C ALA A 47 -3.15 2.25 -18.28
N VAL A 48 -3.04 1.15 -17.53
CA VAL A 48 -1.76 0.50 -17.18
C VAL A 48 -1.07 -0.11 -18.39
N GLN A 49 -1.81 -0.71 -19.33
CA GLN A 49 -1.22 -1.23 -20.57
C GLN A 49 -0.63 -0.12 -21.43
N LYS A 50 -1.28 1.05 -21.45
CA LYS A 50 -0.81 2.23 -22.20
C LYS A 50 0.33 2.95 -21.51
N CYS A 51 0.27 3.06 -20.18
CA CYS A 51 1.23 3.76 -19.35
C CYS A 51 1.64 2.90 -18.13
N PRO A 52 2.53 1.91 -18.31
CA PRO A 52 2.97 1.03 -17.22
C PRO A 52 3.61 1.77 -16.04
N GLN A 53 4.21 2.94 -16.30
CA GLN A 53 4.82 3.82 -15.29
C GLN A 53 3.84 4.34 -14.24
N LEU A 54 2.53 4.20 -14.46
CA LEU A 54 1.49 4.59 -13.49
C LEU A 54 1.25 3.53 -12.40
N LEU A 55 2.02 2.44 -12.41
CA LEU A 55 1.98 1.37 -11.40
C LEU A 55 3.02 1.58 -10.28
N PRO A 56 2.77 1.02 -9.09
CA PRO A 56 1.54 0.35 -8.65
C PRO A 56 0.49 1.35 -8.16
N ILE A 57 -0.77 1.16 -8.58
CA ILE A 57 -1.90 1.92 -8.04
C ILE A 57 -2.25 1.35 -6.67
N LEU A 58 -2.11 2.15 -5.62
CA LEU A 58 -2.45 1.82 -4.24
C LEU A 58 -3.67 2.61 -3.78
N THR A 59 -4.48 1.97 -2.95
CA THR A 59 -5.49 2.71 -2.18
C THR A 59 -4.81 3.48 -1.04
N LYS A 60 -5.51 4.46 -0.46
CA LYS A 60 -4.99 5.18 0.72
C LYS A 60 -4.59 4.22 1.86
N ARG A 61 -5.47 3.26 2.17
CA ARG A 61 -5.20 2.24 3.20
C ARG A 61 -3.99 1.37 2.89
N GLN A 62 -3.81 0.97 1.62
CA GLN A 62 -2.64 0.21 1.20
C GLN A 62 -1.35 1.02 1.37
N THR A 63 -1.41 2.31 1.08
CA THR A 63 -0.28 3.23 1.22
C THR A 63 0.07 3.44 2.69
N GLU A 64 -0.92 3.69 3.53
CA GLU A 64 -0.75 3.87 4.98
C GLU A 64 -0.12 2.64 5.64
N ILE A 65 -0.64 1.43 5.36
CA ILE A 65 -0.05 0.19 5.87
C ILE A 65 1.38 -0.01 5.36
N ARG A 66 1.66 0.33 4.09
CA ARG A 66 3.03 0.24 3.53
C ARG A 66 3.99 1.17 4.26
N LEU A 67 3.60 2.42 4.51
CA LEU A 67 4.43 3.40 5.22
C LEU A 67 4.69 2.96 6.66
N LEU A 68 3.66 2.53 7.40
CA LEU A 68 3.80 2.06 8.79
C LEU A 68 4.76 0.86 8.90
N ILE A 69 4.81 -0.01 7.89
CA ILE A 69 5.72 -1.17 7.88
C ILE A 69 7.14 -0.75 7.52
N ASN A 70 7.32 0.02 6.45
CA ASN A 70 8.64 0.29 5.89
C ASN A 70 9.34 1.47 6.57
N ASP A 71 8.61 2.54 6.87
CA ASP A 71 9.20 3.79 7.38
C ASP A 71 9.26 3.74 8.91
N ASP A 72 8.19 3.27 9.56
CA ASP A 72 8.09 3.25 11.02
C ASP A 72 8.44 1.88 11.65
N GLY A 73 8.52 0.81 10.86
CA GLY A 73 8.91 -0.53 11.34
C GLY A 73 7.89 -1.21 12.24
N PHE A 74 6.61 -0.83 12.16
CA PHE A 74 5.53 -1.41 12.98
C PHE A 74 5.20 -2.86 12.60
N THR A 75 4.77 -3.65 13.58
CA THR A 75 4.24 -5.00 13.35
C THR A 75 2.78 -4.97 12.92
N SER A 76 2.30 -6.06 12.32
CA SER A 76 0.90 -6.19 11.92
C SER A 76 -0.08 -5.99 13.07
N GLU A 77 0.28 -6.43 14.30
CA GLU A 77 -0.50 -6.24 15.52
C GLU A 77 -0.60 -4.75 15.89
N GLN A 78 0.53 -4.03 15.84
CA GLN A 78 0.58 -2.60 16.16
C GLN A 78 -0.22 -1.79 15.15
N ILE A 79 -0.12 -2.13 13.86
CA ILE A 79 -0.89 -1.50 12.79
C ILE A 79 -2.40 -1.77 12.96
N ALA A 80 -2.77 -3.01 13.31
CA ALA A 80 -4.16 -3.37 13.56
C ALA A 80 -4.76 -2.53 14.70
N GLN A 81 -4.01 -2.32 15.78
CA GLN A 81 -4.41 -1.46 16.89
C GLN A 81 -4.48 0.02 16.48
N LEU A 82 -3.46 0.53 15.81
CA LEU A 82 -3.36 1.95 15.43
C LEU A 82 -4.46 2.37 14.45
N LEU A 83 -4.74 1.52 13.46
CA LEU A 83 -5.78 1.78 12.47
C LEU A 83 -7.17 1.27 12.88
N ASN A 84 -7.29 0.68 14.07
CA ASN A 84 -8.52 0.06 14.58
C ASN A 84 -9.16 -0.91 13.56
N ILE A 85 -8.36 -1.82 13.00
CA ILE A 85 -8.78 -2.84 12.04
C ILE A 85 -8.33 -4.22 12.51
N SER A 86 -8.93 -5.28 11.98
CA SER A 86 -8.50 -6.64 12.32
C SER A 86 -7.11 -6.95 11.76
N ILE A 87 -6.32 -7.73 12.51
CA ILE A 87 -5.00 -8.21 12.06
C ILE A 87 -5.08 -8.99 10.74
N HIS A 88 -6.18 -9.71 10.52
CA HIS A 88 -6.46 -10.38 9.25
C HIS A 88 -6.57 -9.40 8.08
N THR A 89 -7.17 -8.23 8.30
CA THR A 89 -7.26 -7.17 7.27
C THR A 89 -5.87 -6.62 6.93
N VAL A 90 -5.01 -6.43 7.93
CA VAL A 90 -3.62 -6.03 7.74
C VAL A 90 -2.88 -7.09 6.92
N GLY A 91 -2.95 -8.36 7.33
CA GLY A 91 -2.32 -9.48 6.63
C GLY A 91 -2.78 -9.65 5.18
N SER A 92 -4.08 -9.54 4.93
CA SER A 92 -4.64 -9.56 3.57
C SER A 92 -4.10 -8.39 2.72
N THR A 93 -4.02 -7.20 3.30
CA THR A 93 -3.48 -6.02 2.62
C THR A 93 -2.00 -6.17 2.29
N VAL A 94 -1.21 -6.69 3.23
CA VAL A 94 0.21 -7.02 3.05
C VAL A 94 0.40 -8.04 1.92
N SER A 95 -0.42 -9.09 1.86
CA SER A 95 -0.40 -10.07 0.77
C SER A 95 -0.70 -9.43 -0.59
N VAL A 96 -1.68 -8.51 -0.66
CA VAL A 96 -1.98 -7.75 -1.89
C VAL A 96 -0.83 -6.81 -2.28
N LEU A 97 -0.13 -6.19 -1.32
CA LEU A 97 1.04 -5.37 -1.62
C LEU A 97 2.17 -6.21 -2.23
N LYS A 98 2.41 -7.41 -1.69
CA LYS A 98 3.40 -8.36 -2.23
C LYS A 98 3.07 -8.82 -3.64
N THR A 99 1.81 -9.14 -3.94
CA THR A 99 1.40 -9.54 -5.30
C THR A 99 1.52 -8.39 -6.31
N LYS A 100 1.49 -7.14 -5.85
CA LYS A 100 1.79 -5.94 -6.66
C LYS A 100 3.29 -5.66 -6.82
N GLY A 101 4.16 -6.53 -6.32
CA GLY A 101 5.61 -6.37 -6.41
C GLY A 101 6.20 -5.36 -5.41
N ILE A 102 5.41 -4.93 -4.41
CA ILE A 102 5.92 -4.04 -3.36
C ILE A 102 6.56 -4.91 -2.29
N TYR A 103 7.88 -4.83 -2.22
CA TYR A 103 8.65 -5.45 -1.16
C TYR A 103 8.52 -4.63 0.12
N LEU A 104 8.05 -5.29 1.16
CA LEU A 104 8.03 -4.75 2.51
C LEU A 104 9.32 -5.18 3.19
N GLU A 105 10.05 -4.25 3.80
CA GLU A 105 11.36 -4.54 4.39
C GLU A 105 11.23 -5.66 5.41
N LYS A 106 12.14 -6.65 5.33
CA LYS A 106 12.29 -7.60 6.44
C LYS A 106 12.81 -6.80 7.62
N ARG A 107 12.03 -6.81 8.71
CA ARG A 107 12.40 -6.15 9.96
C ARG A 107 13.86 -6.47 10.29
N LYS A 108 14.68 -5.44 10.50
CA LYS A 108 16.04 -5.64 11.02
C LYS A 108 15.90 -6.40 12.34
N PRO A 109 16.68 -7.47 12.57
CA PRO A 109 16.59 -8.22 13.81
C PRO A 109 16.80 -7.25 14.97
N THR A 110 15.79 -7.10 15.83
CA THR A 110 15.95 -6.37 17.08
C THR A 110 17.09 -7.02 17.83
N LEU A 111 18.12 -6.26 18.17
CA LEU A 111 19.24 -6.75 18.96
C LEU A 111 18.65 -7.19 20.31
N SER A 112 18.45 -8.49 20.49
CA SER A 112 17.99 -9.02 21.77
C SER A 112 19.15 -9.01 22.74
N TYR A 113 18.88 -8.59 23.98
CA TYR A 113 19.87 -8.67 25.04
C TYR A 113 20.33 -10.12 25.16
N GLN A 114 21.61 -10.36 24.94
CA GLN A 114 22.20 -11.67 25.15
C GLN A 114 22.99 -11.64 26.45
N LYS A 115 22.91 -12.69 27.26
CA LYS A 115 23.61 -12.78 28.56
C LYS A 115 25.12 -12.53 28.47
N TRP A 116 25.75 -12.73 27.32
CA TRP A 116 27.18 -12.40 27.14
C TRP A 116 27.45 -10.89 27.11
N MET A 117 26.45 -10.06 26.82
CA MET A 117 26.55 -8.60 26.88
C MET A 117 26.77 -8.11 28.32
N ASP A 118 26.27 -8.83 29.33
CA ASP A 118 26.55 -8.56 30.75
C ASP A 118 28.05 -8.60 31.06
N ASN A 119 28.80 -9.46 30.37
CA ASN A 119 30.25 -9.62 30.58
C ASN A 119 31.08 -8.47 29.98
N GLN A 120 30.45 -7.59 29.19
CA GLN A 120 31.09 -6.40 28.62
C GLN A 120 30.80 -5.12 29.42
N ILE A 121 29.94 -5.19 30.45
CA ILE A 121 29.63 -4.05 31.32
C ILE A 121 30.78 -3.89 32.32
N THR A 122 31.62 -2.89 32.10
CA THR A 122 32.85 -2.61 32.87
C THR A 122 32.60 -1.81 34.15
N GLU A 123 31.49 -1.08 34.25
CA GLU A 123 31.09 -0.38 35.47
C GLU A 123 29.63 -0.69 35.82
N LYS A 124 29.41 -1.16 37.05
CA LYS A 124 28.10 -1.31 37.67
C LYS A 124 27.99 -0.26 38.77
N PHE A 125 26.97 0.59 38.69
CA PHE A 125 26.64 1.61 39.69
C PHE A 125 26.01 0.98 40.94
#